data_AF-A0AAE1FSD4-F1
#
_entry.id   AF-A0AAE1FSD4-F1
#
_cell.length_a   1.000
_cell.length_b   1.000
_cell.length_c   1.000
_cell.angle_alpha   90.00
_cell.angle_beta   90.00
_cell.angle_gamma   90.00
#
_symmetry.space_group_name_H-M   'P 1'
#
loop_
_entity.id
_entity.type
_entity.pdbx_description
1 polymer ?
#
loop_
_entity_poly.entity_id
_entity_poly.type
_entity_poly.pdbx_seq_one_letter_code
_entity_poly.pdbx_strand_id
1 'polypeptide(L)'
;MQLLMCAIHHHERIDMMSDIANKFSVLINYPDLPPDELGKQAKELTKTLTFGDKSDLVMEELIVEMQSFPTWPKRKMTAIEHLFFQEEKNPEEVYPNMWIALRTAVTTPVIVASAEKSLSKLKLIKTYLRSTMSQERLSGLALININKEVFKQI
;
A
#
# COMPACT_ATOMS: atom_id res chain seq x y z
N MET A 1 18.22 2.72 25.28
CA MET A 1 16.76 2.50 25.24
C MET A 1 16.09 3.01 23.94
N GLN A 2 16.36 4.25 23.48
CA GLN A 2 15.74 4.81 22.26
C GLN A 2 16.12 4.12 20.93
N LEU A 3 17.31 3.50 20.85
CA LEU A 3 17.73 2.75 19.66
C LEU A 3 17.03 1.38 19.55
N LEU A 4 16.81 0.69 20.67
CA LEU A 4 16.10 -0.60 20.72
C LEU A 4 14.62 -0.43 20.31
N MET A 5 13.95 0.61 20.81
CA MET A 5 12.54 0.88 20.52
C MET A 5 12.27 1.26 19.05
N CYS A 6 13.28 1.79 18.35
CA CYS A 6 13.18 2.08 16.93
C CYS A 6 13.41 0.85 16.05
N ALA A 7 14.20 -0.12 16.52
CA ALA A 7 14.40 -1.40 15.83
C ALA A 7 13.15 -2.29 15.96
N ILE A 8 12.54 -2.32 17.15
CA ILE A 8 11.28 -3.05 17.41
C ILE A 8 10.15 -2.50 16.52
N HIS A 9 9.95 -1.18 16.48
CA HIS A 9 8.96 -0.54 15.59
C HIS A 9 9.22 -0.76 14.09
N HIS A 10 10.45 -1.08 13.68
CA HIS A 10 10.74 -1.40 12.28
C HIS A 10 10.36 -2.84 11.96
N HIS A 11 10.58 -3.76 12.89
CA HIS A 11 10.20 -5.17 12.72
C HIS A 11 8.68 -5.34 12.71
N GLU A 12 7.98 -4.72 13.67
CA GLU A 12 6.51 -4.74 13.74
C GLU A 12 5.86 -4.17 12.47
N ARG A 13 6.47 -3.16 11.85
CA ARG A 13 5.98 -2.59 10.58
C ARG A 13 6.24 -3.51 9.38
N ILE A 14 7.33 -4.26 9.35
CA ILE A 14 7.57 -5.27 8.31
C ILE A 14 6.53 -6.39 8.42
N ASP A 15 6.25 -6.85 9.65
CA ASP A 15 5.27 -7.90 9.89
C ASP A 15 3.87 -7.44 9.48
N MET A 16 3.49 -6.21 9.83
CA MET A 16 2.23 -5.60 9.39
C MET A 16 2.12 -5.50 7.86
N MET A 17 3.22 -5.22 7.15
CA MET A 17 3.24 -5.20 5.68
C MET A 17 3.08 -6.61 5.08
N SER A 18 3.64 -7.63 5.72
CA SER A 18 3.43 -9.03 5.35
C SER A 18 1.96 -9.42 5.50
N ASP A 19 1.32 -9.04 6.60
CA ASP A 19 -0.10 -9.28 6.85
C ASP A 19 -0.99 -8.57 5.82
N ILE A 20 -0.67 -7.32 5.48
CA ILE A 20 -1.36 -6.58 4.43
C ILE A 20 -1.18 -7.30 3.09
N ALA A 21 0.05 -7.68 2.72
CA ALA A 21 0.30 -8.40 1.47
C ALA A 21 -0.49 -9.71 1.37
N ASN A 22 -0.64 -10.45 2.47
CA ASN A 22 -1.45 -11.66 2.54
C ASN A 22 -2.94 -11.37 2.25
N LYS A 23 -3.50 -10.28 2.76
CA LYS A 23 -4.89 -9.87 2.49
C LYS A 23 -5.13 -9.50 1.04
N PHE A 24 -4.15 -8.89 0.37
CA PHE A 24 -4.24 -8.54 -1.06
C PHE A 24 -3.86 -9.70 -1.99
N SER A 25 -3.43 -10.85 -1.47
CA SER A 25 -2.98 -12.00 -2.28
C SER A 25 -4.08 -12.60 -3.17
N VAL A 26 -5.35 -12.41 -2.80
CA VAL A 26 -6.52 -12.80 -3.60
C VAL A 26 -6.49 -12.22 -5.01
N LEU A 27 -6.00 -10.98 -5.17
CA LEU A 27 -5.92 -10.30 -6.46
C LEU A 27 -4.93 -10.97 -7.44
N ILE A 28 -4.02 -11.80 -6.92
CA ILE A 28 -3.01 -12.51 -7.71
C ILE A 28 -3.40 -13.98 -7.90
N ASN A 29 -4.01 -14.58 -6.88
CA ASN A 29 -4.28 -16.02 -6.83
C ASN A 29 -5.72 -16.41 -7.19
N TYR A 30 -6.63 -15.46 -7.45
CA TYR A 30 -8.02 -15.76 -7.84
C TYR A 30 -8.20 -16.79 -8.98
N PRO A 31 -7.33 -16.90 -10.01
CA PRO A 31 -7.52 -17.94 -11.04
C PRO A 31 -7.30 -19.38 -10.53
N ASP A 32 -6.54 -19.57 -9.44
CA ASP A 32 -6.23 -20.89 -8.86
C ASP A 32 -7.14 -21.23 -7.65
N LEU A 33 -7.97 -20.29 -7.20
CA LEU A 33 -8.78 -20.42 -5.98
C LEU A 33 -10.17 -21.02 -6.25
N PRO A 34 -10.66 -21.93 -5.40
CA PRO A 34 -12.04 -22.40 -5.48
C PRO A 34 -13.03 -21.27 -5.13
N PRO A 35 -14.26 -21.30 -5.68
CA PRO A 35 -15.23 -20.22 -5.52
C PRO A 35 -15.63 -19.96 -4.06
N ASP A 36 -15.60 -20.98 -3.20
CA ASP A 36 -15.88 -20.86 -1.76
C ASP A 36 -14.81 -20.06 -1.01
N GLU A 37 -13.54 -20.23 -1.39
CA GLU A 37 -12.41 -19.49 -0.80
C GLU A 37 -12.30 -18.07 -1.39
N LEU A 38 -12.62 -17.91 -2.68
CA LEU A 38 -12.64 -16.61 -3.34
C LEU A 38 -13.57 -15.63 -2.63
N GLY A 39 -14.79 -16.06 -2.28
CA GLY A 39 -15.74 -15.22 -1.56
C GLY A 39 -15.26 -14.82 -0.16
N LYS A 40 -14.59 -15.74 0.56
CA LYS A 40 -14.03 -15.45 1.89
C LYS A 40 -12.90 -14.43 1.82
N GLN A 41 -11.96 -14.61 0.90
CA GLN A 41 -10.83 -13.70 0.73
C GLN A 41 -11.24 -12.34 0.16
N ALA A 42 -12.18 -12.31 -0.79
CA ALA A 42 -12.74 -11.06 -1.30
C ALA A 42 -13.45 -10.27 -0.19
N LYS A 43 -14.22 -10.93 0.67
CA LYS A 43 -14.86 -10.29 1.83
C LYS A 43 -13.84 -9.71 2.81
N GLU A 44 -12.74 -10.42 3.06
CA GLU A 44 -11.67 -9.94 3.93
C GLU A 44 -10.92 -8.75 3.33
N LEU A 45 -10.73 -8.74 2.00
CA LEU A 45 -10.16 -7.62 1.27
C LEU A 45 -11.08 -6.39 1.34
N THR A 46 -12.38 -6.53 1.05
CA THR A 46 -13.34 -5.42 1.14
C THR A 46 -13.37 -4.85 2.55
N LYS A 47 -13.39 -5.70 3.59
CA LYS A 47 -13.32 -5.25 4.99
C LYS A 47 -12.03 -4.49 5.31
N THR A 48 -10.92 -4.86 4.69
CA THR A 48 -9.63 -4.16 4.88
C THR A 48 -9.65 -2.77 4.23
N LEU A 49 -10.43 -2.60 3.18
CA LEU A 49 -10.62 -1.35 2.42
C LEU A 49 -11.89 -0.58 2.80
N THR A 50 -12.56 -0.98 3.88
CA THR A 50 -13.67 -0.20 4.46
C THR A 50 -13.17 0.65 5.61
N PHE A 51 -13.47 1.94 5.58
CA PHE A 51 -13.24 2.85 6.70
C PHE A 51 -14.57 3.48 7.16
N GLY A 52 -15.07 3.02 8.30
CA GLY A 52 -16.40 3.40 8.78
C GLY A 52 -17.51 2.90 7.85
N ASP A 53 -18.42 3.77 7.45
CA ASP A 53 -19.52 3.47 6.52
C ASP A 53 -19.15 3.59 5.03
N LYS A 54 -17.90 3.93 4.70
CA LYS A 54 -17.43 4.08 3.32
C LYS A 54 -16.58 2.88 2.92
N SER A 55 -17.01 2.18 1.88
CA SER A 55 -16.24 1.11 1.23
C SER A 55 -15.64 1.65 -0.05
N ASP A 56 -14.34 1.46 -0.24
CA ASP A 56 -13.68 1.78 -1.52
C ASP A 56 -14.04 0.76 -2.62
N LEU A 57 -14.61 -0.40 -2.26
CA LEU A 57 -14.93 -1.50 -3.17
C LEU A 57 -16.31 -2.11 -2.89
N VAL A 58 -17.00 -2.55 -3.94
CA VAL A 58 -18.21 -3.39 -3.82
C VAL A 58 -17.82 -4.86 -3.98
N MET A 59 -18.13 -5.70 -2.98
CA MET A 59 -17.68 -7.11 -2.94
C MET A 59 -18.25 -7.93 -4.11
N GLU A 60 -19.53 -7.77 -4.40
CA GLU A 60 -20.24 -8.49 -5.46
C GLU A 60 -19.68 -8.13 -6.84
N GLU A 61 -19.43 -6.84 -7.08
CA GLU A 61 -18.82 -6.36 -8.33
C GLU A 61 -17.40 -6.89 -8.47
N LEU A 62 -16.59 -6.85 -7.41
CA LEU A 62 -15.22 -7.37 -7.43
C LEU A 62 -15.16 -8.85 -7.83
N ILE A 63 -16.06 -9.69 -7.30
CA ILE A 63 -16.10 -11.12 -7.64
C ILE A 63 -16.49 -11.30 -9.12
N VAL A 64 -17.46 -10.54 -9.61
CA VAL A 64 -17.89 -10.58 -11.02
C VAL A 64 -16.75 -10.13 -11.94
N GLU A 65 -16.03 -9.07 -11.58
CA GLU A 65 -14.86 -8.58 -12.31
C GLU A 65 -13.74 -9.63 -12.37
N MET A 66 -13.46 -10.31 -11.24
CA MET A 66 -12.47 -11.40 -11.19
C MET A 66 -12.87 -12.59 -12.07
N GLN A 67 -14.15 -12.94 -12.12
CA GLN A 67 -14.66 -14.06 -12.92
C GLN A 67 -14.76 -13.74 -14.42
N SER A 68 -15.01 -12.47 -14.77
CA SER A 68 -15.11 -12.01 -16.16
C SER A 68 -13.74 -11.68 -16.77
N PHE A 69 -12.68 -11.64 -15.96
CA PHE A 69 -11.34 -11.35 -16.44
C PHE A 69 -10.86 -12.42 -17.44
N PRO A 70 -10.32 -12.01 -18.61
CA PRO A 70 -9.82 -12.95 -19.60
C PRO A 70 -8.66 -13.78 -19.06
N THR A 71 -8.51 -15.01 -19.55
CA THR A 71 -7.41 -15.90 -19.18
C THR A 71 -6.07 -15.18 -19.26
N TRP A 72 -5.33 -15.23 -18.16
CA TRP A 72 -4.06 -14.53 -18.01
C TRP A 72 -3.10 -14.92 -19.15
N PRO A 73 -2.39 -13.96 -19.77
CA PRO A 73 -1.42 -14.25 -20.83
C PRO A 73 -0.22 -15.08 -20.31
N LYS A 74 0.00 -15.13 -18.98
CA LYS A 74 1.03 -15.95 -18.32
C LYS A 74 0.40 -16.73 -17.15
N ARG A 75 0.89 -17.95 -16.89
CA ARG A 75 0.41 -18.87 -15.82
C ARG A 75 0.38 -18.27 -14.41
N LYS A 76 1.29 -17.32 -14.11
CA LYS A 76 1.34 -16.51 -12.90
C LYS A 76 1.93 -15.17 -13.26
N MET A 77 1.42 -14.11 -12.63
CA MET A 77 1.83 -12.75 -12.95
C MET A 77 1.68 -11.89 -11.70
N THR A 78 2.64 -10.99 -11.49
CA THR A 78 2.70 -10.16 -10.29
C THR A 78 1.62 -9.08 -10.30
N ALA A 79 1.28 -8.52 -9.14
CA ALA A 79 0.30 -7.43 -9.05
C ALA A 79 0.64 -6.23 -9.96
N ILE A 80 1.93 -5.94 -10.13
CA ILE A 80 2.43 -4.87 -11.00
C ILE A 80 2.21 -5.21 -12.47
N GLU A 81 2.55 -6.44 -12.89
CA GLU A 81 2.28 -6.87 -14.26
C GLU A 81 0.77 -6.88 -14.54
N HIS A 82 -0.06 -7.32 -13.58
CA HIS A 82 -1.52 -7.29 -13.69
C HIS A 82 -2.06 -5.87 -13.88
N LEU A 83 -1.49 -4.88 -13.16
CA LEU A 83 -1.80 -3.45 -13.35
C LEU A 83 -1.49 -3.01 -14.79
N PHE A 84 -0.28 -3.29 -15.27
CA PHE A 84 0.13 -2.88 -16.62
C PHE A 84 -0.74 -3.50 -17.72
N PHE A 85 -1.17 -4.75 -17.55
CA PHE A 85 -2.06 -5.39 -18.51
C PHE A 85 -3.48 -4.80 -18.51
N GLN A 86 -3.96 -4.37 -17.34
CA GLN A 86 -5.25 -3.67 -17.25
C GLN A 86 -5.17 -2.26 -17.84
N GLU A 87 -4.03 -1.57 -17.67
CA GLU A 87 -3.79 -0.23 -18.23
C GLU A 87 -3.90 -0.20 -19.76
N GLU A 88 -3.45 -1.26 -20.44
CA GLU A 88 -3.58 -1.41 -21.90
C GLU A 88 -5.03 -1.53 -22.38
N LYS A 89 -5.98 -1.89 -21.49
CA LYS A 89 -7.37 -2.23 -21.82
C LYS A 89 -8.44 -1.28 -21.26
N ASN A 90 -8.06 -0.06 -20.84
CA ASN A 90 -8.96 0.93 -20.25
C ASN A 90 -9.56 0.46 -18.89
N PRO A 91 -8.77 0.48 -17.81
CA PRO A 91 -9.12 -0.21 -16.56
C PRO A 91 -10.31 0.40 -15.80
N GLU A 92 -10.49 1.73 -15.93
CA GLU A 92 -11.54 2.47 -15.21
C GLU A 92 -12.95 2.20 -15.75
N GLU A 93 -13.06 1.72 -16.99
CA GLU A 93 -14.35 1.43 -17.63
C GLU A 93 -14.71 -0.05 -17.58
N VAL A 94 -13.71 -0.95 -17.58
CA VAL A 94 -13.95 -2.39 -17.68
C VAL A 94 -13.96 -3.08 -16.31
N TYR A 95 -13.04 -2.73 -15.40
CA TYR A 95 -12.91 -3.38 -14.09
C TYR A 95 -12.50 -2.38 -12.99
N PRO A 96 -13.39 -1.43 -12.62
CA PRO A 96 -13.06 -0.33 -11.71
C PRO A 96 -12.68 -0.80 -10.30
N ASN A 97 -13.37 -1.79 -9.73
CA ASN A 97 -13.09 -2.25 -8.37
C ASN A 97 -11.74 -2.96 -8.29
N MET A 98 -11.47 -3.85 -9.26
CA MET A 98 -10.22 -4.58 -9.34
C MET A 98 -9.03 -3.64 -9.59
N TRP A 99 -9.20 -2.60 -10.43
CA TRP A 99 -8.19 -1.58 -10.64
C TRP A 99 -7.83 -0.83 -9.35
N ILE A 100 -8.84 -0.37 -8.60
CA ILE A 100 -8.64 0.34 -7.33
C ILE A 100 -7.93 -0.57 -6.31
N ALA A 101 -8.37 -1.82 -6.19
CA ALA A 101 -7.78 -2.79 -5.28
C ALA A 101 -6.30 -3.06 -5.58
N LEU A 102 -5.98 -3.25 -6.87
CA LEU A 102 -4.64 -3.57 -7.34
C LEU A 102 -3.68 -2.37 -7.25
N ARG A 103 -4.17 -1.17 -7.59
CA ARG A 103 -3.44 0.08 -7.40
C ARG A 103 -3.13 0.29 -5.92
N THR A 104 -4.08 0.05 -5.03
CA THR A 104 -3.89 0.18 -3.59
C THR A 104 -2.85 -0.82 -3.07
N ALA A 105 -2.90 -2.07 -3.56
CA ALA A 105 -1.93 -3.12 -3.22
C ALA A 105 -0.49 -2.72 -3.57
N VAL A 106 -0.26 -2.17 -4.78
CA VAL A 106 1.08 -1.77 -5.24
C VAL A 106 1.53 -0.44 -4.63
N THR A 107 0.60 0.47 -4.33
CA THR A 107 0.94 1.79 -3.77
C THR A 107 1.34 1.70 -2.29
N THR A 108 0.74 0.78 -1.53
CA THR A 108 1.00 0.59 -0.09
C THR A 108 2.49 0.40 0.26
N PRO A 109 3.22 -0.58 -0.33
CA PRO A 109 4.64 -0.75 -0.02
C PRO A 109 5.49 0.46 -0.46
N VAL A 110 5.10 1.16 -1.53
CA VAL A 110 5.80 2.37 -2.00
C VAL A 110 5.64 3.52 -1.01
N ILE A 111 4.43 3.75 -0.48
CA ILE A 111 4.16 4.76 0.54
C ILE A 111 4.96 4.45 1.80
N VAL A 112 4.99 3.18 2.23
CA VAL A 112 5.68 2.76 3.45
C VAL A 112 7.18 2.96 3.31
N ALA A 113 7.79 2.53 2.20
CA ALA A 113 9.21 2.77 1.93
C ALA A 113 9.54 4.28 1.89
N SER A 114 8.67 5.10 1.29
CA SER A 114 8.83 6.56 1.26
C SER A 114 8.76 7.17 2.67
N ALA A 115 7.77 6.75 3.46
CA ALA A 115 7.61 7.17 4.84
C ALA A 115 8.83 6.78 5.68
N GLU A 116 9.34 5.55 5.55
CA GLU A 116 10.54 5.08 6.24
C GLU A 116 11.79 5.89 5.88
N LYS A 117 11.97 6.18 4.60
CA LYS A 117 13.05 7.05 4.13
C LYS A 117 12.96 8.45 4.75
N SER A 118 11.75 9.01 4.85
CA SER A 118 11.53 10.33 5.47
C SER A 118 11.78 10.32 6.98
N LEU A 119 11.34 9.27 7.68
CA LEU A 119 11.53 9.09 9.12
C LEU A 119 12.99 8.83 9.49
N SER A 120 13.73 8.08 8.67
CA SER A 120 15.17 7.86 8.84
C SER A 120 15.94 9.18 8.82
N LYS A 121 15.63 10.07 7.87
CA LYS A 121 16.20 11.42 7.83
C LYS A 121 15.85 12.24 9.06
N LEU A 122 14.61 12.17 9.53
CA LEU A 122 14.20 12.87 10.75
C LEU A 122 14.96 12.36 11.97
N LYS A 123 15.22 11.05 12.06
CA LYS A 123 16.02 10.44 13.13
C LYS A 123 17.46 10.93 13.10
N LEU A 124 18.07 11.09 11.92
CA LEU A 124 19.39 11.69 11.76
C LEU A 124 19.41 13.15 12.25
N ILE A 125 18.44 13.97 11.81
CA ILE A 125 18.31 15.37 12.25
C ILE A 125 18.13 15.47 13.78
N LYS A 126 17.26 14.62 14.37
CA LYS A 126 17.05 14.54 15.82
C LYS A 126 18.32 14.16 16.58
N THR A 127 19.12 13.25 16.03
CA THR A 127 20.37 12.81 16.66
C THR A 127 21.42 13.91 16.61
N TYR A 128 21.53 14.61 15.47
CA TYR A 128 22.46 15.73 15.29
C TYR A 128 22.14 16.93 16.19
N LEU A 129 20.86 17.27 16.34
CA LEU A 129 20.40 18.48 17.07
C LEU A 129 20.09 18.25 18.56
N ARG A 130 20.41 17.06 19.10
CA ARG A 130 20.01 16.62 20.46
C ARG A 130 20.45 17.55 21.60
N SER A 131 21.42 18.43 21.38
CA SER A 131 21.97 19.34 22.40
C SER A 131 21.59 20.82 22.20
N THR A 132 20.84 21.21 21.16
CA THR A 132 20.73 22.65 20.78
C THR A 132 19.35 23.16 20.34
N MET A 133 18.27 22.37 20.35
CA MET A 133 17.00 22.80 19.73
C MET A 133 15.70 22.43 20.47
N SER A 134 14.69 23.31 20.36
CA SER A 134 13.30 23.08 20.80
C SER A 134 12.49 22.24 19.78
N GLN A 135 11.44 21.57 20.25
CA GLN A 135 10.57 20.68 19.46
C GLN A 135 9.92 21.40 18.24
N GLU A 136 9.55 22.67 18.40
CA GLU A 136 8.94 23.47 17.33
C GLU A 136 9.91 23.69 16.16
N ARG A 137 11.15 24.11 16.45
CA ARG A 137 12.15 24.36 15.41
C ARG A 137 12.52 23.07 14.67
N LEU A 138 12.57 21.94 15.38
CA LEU A 138 12.79 20.62 14.80
C LEU A 138 11.66 20.21 13.86
N SER A 139 10.41 20.47 14.24
CA SER A 139 9.23 20.16 13.41
C SER A 139 9.22 20.99 12.12
N GLY A 140 9.59 22.27 12.21
CA GLY A 140 9.79 23.14 11.05
C GLY A 140 10.87 22.64 10.09
N LEU A 141 12.04 22.26 10.60
CA LEU A 141 13.11 21.68 9.77
C LEU A 141 12.73 20.33 9.15
N ALA A 142 12.00 19.49 9.90
CA ALA A 142 11.49 18.23 9.38
C ALA A 142 10.56 18.46 8.19
N LEU A 143 9.63 19.41 8.32
CA LEU A 143 8.68 19.77 7.27
C LEU A 143 9.39 20.29 6.01
N ILE A 144 10.39 21.17 6.17
CA ILE A 144 11.21 21.68 5.08
C ILE A 144 11.98 20.55 4.40
N ASN A 145 12.55 19.60 5.15
CA ASN A 145 13.34 18.50 4.59
C ASN A 145 12.46 17.45 3.87
N ILE A 146 11.24 17.20 4.35
CA ILE A 146 10.26 16.34 3.68
C ILE A 146 9.84 16.98 2.35
N ASN A 147 9.48 18.27 2.38
CA ASN A 147 9.01 19.01 1.21
C ASN A 147 10.15 19.72 0.46
N LYS A 148 11.40 19.28 0.62
CA LYS A 148 12.58 19.96 0.08
C LYS A 148 12.51 20.22 -1.42
N GLU A 149 11.85 19.35 -2.17
CA GLU A 149 11.70 19.48 -3.62
C GLU A 149 10.68 20.56 -3.99
N VAL A 150 9.62 20.72 -3.19
CA VAL A 150 8.65 21.82 -3.35
C VAL A 150 9.30 23.16 -3.00
N PHE A 151 10.07 23.21 -1.91
CA PHE A 151 10.79 24.42 -1.50
C PHE A 151 11.98 24.80 -2.41
N LYS A 152 12.49 23.89 -3.24
CA LYS A 152 13.53 24.18 -4.23
C LYS A 152 13.00 24.80 -5.53
N GLN A 153 11.69 24.69 -5.77
CA GLN A 153 11.02 25.20 -6.96
C GLN A 153 10.44 26.61 -6.77
N ILE A 154 10.58 27.17 -5.56
CA ILE A 154 10.24 28.54 -5.18
C ILE A 154 11.55 29.30 -5.02
#